data_AF-A0A671WGN7-F1
#
_entry.id   AF-A0A671WGN7-F1
#
_cell.length_a   1.000
_cell.length_b   1.000
_cell.length_c   1.000
_cell.angle_alpha   90.00
_cell.angle_beta   90.00
_cell.angle_gamma   90.00
#
_symmetry.space_group_name_H-M   'P 1'
#
loop_
_entity.id
_entity.type
_entity.pdbx_description
1 polymer ?
#
loop_
_entity_poly.entity_id
_entity_poly.type
_entity_poly.pdbx_seq_one_letter_code
_entity_poly.pdbx_strand_id
1 'polypeptide(L)'
;MADIANTKDIKIGDNKGKVGAGNTVGVEGGVGKNASLGNTQDVFVRGTNDGKIGAENEYGIKGGLKDGDSIGNVSQVTVGQNSGSIGAGNKINIG
;
A
#
# COMPACT_ATOMS: atom_id res chain seq x y z
N MET A 1 -17.26 7.07 0.04
CA MET A 1 -16.27 5.98 0.04
C MET A 1 -14.99 6.57 0.62
N ALA A 2 -14.37 5.94 1.60
CA ALA A 2 -13.16 6.48 2.22
C ALA A 2 -11.92 5.99 1.46
N ASP A 3 -11.04 6.91 1.09
CA ASP A 3 -9.72 6.62 0.51
C ASP A 3 -8.66 7.13 1.49
N ILE A 4 -7.99 6.21 2.18
CA ILE A 4 -7.13 6.53 3.32
C ILE A 4 -5.73 6.01 3.00
N ALA A 5 -4.73 6.89 3.03
CA ALA A 5 -3.31 6.51 2.86
C ALA A 5 -2.99 5.72 1.57
N ASN A 6 -3.81 5.84 0.52
CA ASN A 6 -3.55 5.20 -0.76
C ASN A 6 -2.44 5.95 -1.51
N THR A 7 -1.58 5.21 -2.20
CA THR A 7 -0.55 5.72 -3.10
C THR A 7 -0.88 5.28 -4.53
N LYS A 8 -0.98 6.22 -5.47
CA LYS A 8 -1.31 5.89 -6.87
C LYS A 8 -0.58 6.78 -7.87
N ASP A 9 -0.57 6.36 -9.13
CA ASP A 9 -0.09 7.14 -10.28
C ASP A 9 1.37 7.61 -10.15
N ILE A 10 2.26 6.69 -9.77
CA ILE A 10 3.68 7.00 -9.53
C ILE A 10 4.54 6.62 -10.73
N LYS A 11 5.36 7.57 -11.21
CA LYS A 11 6.32 7.32 -12.29
C LYS A 11 7.70 7.85 -11.93
N ILE A 12 8.67 6.96 -11.77
CA ILE A 12 10.03 7.30 -11.33
C ILE A 12 11.10 6.57 -12.16
N GLY A 13 12.34 7.09 -12.09
CA GLY A 13 13.52 6.50 -12.74
C GLY A 13 14.00 5.28 -11.98
N ASP A 14 14.91 5.48 -11.04
CA ASP A 14 15.33 4.48 -10.06
C ASP A 14 14.66 4.73 -8.71
N ASN A 15 14.42 3.66 -7.94
CA ASN A 15 13.91 3.76 -6.57
C ASN A 15 14.90 3.16 -5.57
N LYS A 16 15.43 3.99 -4.68
CA LYS A 16 16.19 3.57 -3.48
C LYS A 16 15.46 3.90 -2.17
N GLY A 17 14.28 4.53 -2.27
CA GLY A 17 13.52 5.05 -1.15
C GLY A 17 12.29 4.19 -0.83
N LYS A 18 11.22 4.85 -0.39
CA LYS A 18 9.94 4.25 -0.03
C LYS A 18 8.82 4.88 -0.85
N VAL A 19 8.04 4.07 -1.56
CA VAL A 19 6.83 4.48 -2.28
C VAL A 19 5.64 3.77 -1.63
N GLY A 20 4.76 4.50 -0.95
CA GLY A 20 3.61 3.89 -0.26
C GLY A 20 3.99 2.81 0.77
N ALA A 21 5.21 2.87 1.32
CA ALA A 21 5.81 1.81 2.13
C ALA A 21 6.23 2.31 3.52
N GLY A 22 6.19 1.42 4.52
CA GLY A 22 6.58 1.72 5.91
C GLY A 22 5.59 2.62 6.66
N ASN A 23 4.32 2.64 6.25
CA ASN A 23 3.27 3.42 6.90
C ASN A 23 2.65 2.64 8.06
N THR A 24 2.21 3.36 9.10
CA THR A 24 1.38 2.80 10.18
C THR A 24 0.08 3.58 10.24
N VAL A 25 -1.06 2.90 10.08
CA VAL A 25 -2.38 3.54 10.08
C VAL A 25 -3.32 2.80 11.04
N GLY A 26 -3.93 3.56 11.95
CA GLY A 26 -4.98 3.08 12.84
C GLY A 26 -6.35 3.66 12.46
N VAL A 27 -7.37 2.81 12.40
CA VAL A 27 -8.76 3.21 12.14
C VAL A 27 -9.64 2.69 13.27
N GLU A 28 -10.45 3.56 13.87
CA GLU A 28 -11.42 3.23 14.90
C GLU A 28 -12.85 3.35 14.35
N GLY A 29 -13.74 2.41 14.72
CA GLY A 29 -15.12 2.36 14.25
C GLY A 29 -15.33 1.77 12.85
N GLY A 30 -14.28 1.16 12.27
CA GLY A 30 -14.26 0.59 10.92
C GLY A 30 -13.95 1.61 9.82
N VAL A 31 -13.67 1.13 8.61
CA VAL A 31 -13.25 1.98 7.46
C VAL A 31 -14.42 2.53 6.63
N GLY A 32 -15.64 2.04 6.83
CA GLY A 32 -16.81 2.34 6.00
C GLY A 32 -17.09 1.25 4.96
N LYS A 33 -18.11 1.38 4.11
CA LYS A 33 -18.38 0.41 3.02
C LYS A 33 -17.60 0.80 1.76
N ASN A 34 -17.04 -0.18 1.07
CA ASN A 34 -16.22 -0.01 -0.14
C ASN A 34 -14.95 0.82 0.11
N ALA A 35 -14.43 0.87 1.33
CA ALA A 35 -13.30 1.74 1.66
C ALA A 35 -11.97 1.19 1.12
N SER A 36 -11.07 2.08 0.74
CA SER A 36 -9.71 1.73 0.35
C SER A 36 -8.71 2.30 1.35
N LEU A 37 -7.94 1.43 2.02
CA LEU A 37 -6.94 1.82 3.00
C LEU A 37 -5.56 1.31 2.60
N GLY A 38 -4.61 2.21 2.39
CA GLY A 38 -3.20 1.85 2.24
C GLY A 38 -2.85 1.13 0.93
N ASN A 39 -3.73 1.19 -0.07
CA ASN A 39 -3.48 0.55 -1.35
C ASN A 39 -2.39 1.30 -2.11
N THR A 40 -1.47 0.57 -2.72
CA THR A 40 -0.46 1.09 -3.64
C THR A 40 -0.77 0.60 -5.05
N GLN A 41 -1.06 1.52 -5.96
CA GLN A 41 -1.52 1.20 -7.31
C GLN A 41 -0.76 1.99 -8.38
N ASP A 42 -0.68 1.49 -9.60
CA ASP A 42 -0.15 2.21 -10.76
C ASP A 42 1.24 2.81 -10.55
N VAL A 43 2.18 1.97 -10.10
CA VAL A 43 3.58 2.37 -9.86
C VAL A 43 4.45 1.89 -11.01
N PHE A 44 5.14 2.82 -11.66
CA PHE A 44 6.07 2.54 -12.75
C PHE A 44 7.48 3.03 -12.41
N VAL A 45 8.42 2.10 -12.27
CA VAL A 45 9.85 2.37 -12.07
C VAL A 45 10.58 1.93 -13.33
N ARG A 46 11.14 2.90 -14.07
CA ARG A 46 11.82 2.64 -15.35
C ARG A 46 13.10 1.82 -15.17
N GLY A 47 13.86 2.13 -14.13
CA GLY A 47 15.16 1.53 -13.85
C GLY A 47 15.06 0.48 -12.75
N THR A 48 15.94 0.59 -11.77
CA THR A 48 16.06 -0.39 -10.68
C THR A 48 15.28 0.06 -9.44
N ASN A 49 14.56 -0.88 -8.84
CA ASN A 49 14.05 -0.76 -7.48
C ASN A 49 14.97 -1.52 -6.51
N ASP A 50 15.76 -0.77 -5.74
CA ASP A 50 16.49 -1.25 -4.55
C ASP A 50 15.75 -0.86 -3.25
N GLY A 51 14.69 -0.05 -3.36
CA GLY A 51 13.88 0.45 -2.26
C GLY A 51 12.65 -0.40 -1.96
N LYS A 52 11.62 0.25 -1.41
CA LYS A 52 10.35 -0.39 -0.99
C LYS A 52 9.17 0.23 -1.73
N ILE A 53 8.27 -0.60 -2.23
CA ILE A 53 7.01 -0.18 -2.87
C ILE A 53 5.85 -0.92 -2.19
N GLY A 54 4.94 -0.19 -1.56
CA GLY A 54 3.77 -0.78 -0.89
C GLY A 54 4.10 -1.81 0.18
N ALA A 55 5.32 -1.79 0.73
CA ALA A 55 5.87 -2.83 1.61
C ALA A 55 6.01 -2.34 3.06
N GLU A 56 6.06 -3.28 4.01
CA GLU A 56 6.27 -3.05 5.45
C GLU A 56 5.28 -2.06 6.08
N ASN A 57 4.05 -2.02 5.56
CA ASN A 57 2.98 -1.22 6.13
C ASN A 57 2.26 -1.97 7.27
N GLU A 58 1.78 -1.24 8.28
CA GLU A 58 0.97 -1.77 9.36
C GLU A 58 -0.40 -1.07 9.41
N TYR A 59 -1.47 -1.84 9.28
CA TYR A 59 -2.85 -1.36 9.33
C TYR A 59 -3.58 -1.99 10.50
N GLY A 60 -4.04 -1.16 11.44
CA GLY A 60 -4.90 -1.58 12.56
C GLY A 60 -6.31 -1.06 12.36
N ILE A 61 -7.29 -1.95 12.23
CA ILE A 61 -8.70 -1.58 12.02
C ILE A 61 -9.50 -2.15 13.18
N LYS A 62 -10.10 -1.27 13.99
CA LYS A 62 -11.06 -1.63 15.03
C LYS A 62 -12.48 -1.32 14.54
N GLY A 63 -13.39 -2.27 14.65
CA GLY A 63 -14.78 -2.15 14.17
C GLY A 63 -15.06 -2.95 12.89
N GLY A 64 -14.11 -3.79 12.46
CA GLY A 64 -14.25 -4.71 11.34
C GLY A 64 -14.18 -4.10 9.93
N LEU A 65 -14.26 -5.00 8.95
CA LEU A 65 -14.38 -4.68 7.52
C LEU A 65 -15.83 -4.83 7.06
N LYS A 66 -16.16 -4.18 5.95
CA LYS A 66 -17.43 -4.27 5.24
C LYS A 66 -17.20 -4.74 3.80
N ASP A 67 -18.28 -5.14 3.15
CA ASP A 67 -18.23 -5.57 1.75
C ASP A 67 -17.58 -4.50 0.86
N GLY A 68 -16.65 -4.95 0.02
CA GLY A 68 -15.95 -4.11 -0.95
C GLY A 68 -14.73 -3.37 -0.39
N ASP A 69 -14.37 -3.57 0.88
CA ASP A 69 -13.18 -2.94 1.44
C ASP A 69 -11.88 -3.53 0.86
N SER A 70 -10.90 -2.66 0.59
CA SER A 70 -9.61 -2.98 -0.03
C SER A 70 -8.49 -2.42 0.83
N ILE A 71 -7.72 -3.30 1.49
CA ILE A 71 -6.74 -2.92 2.51
C ILE A 71 -5.34 -3.40 2.12
N GLY A 72 -4.38 -2.48 2.06
CA GLY A 72 -2.96 -2.78 1.88
C GLY A 72 -2.62 -3.46 0.55
N ASN A 73 -3.50 -3.37 -0.45
CA ASN A 73 -3.32 -4.01 -1.74
C ASN A 73 -2.22 -3.31 -2.54
N VAL A 74 -1.30 -4.10 -3.10
CA VAL A 74 -0.29 -3.61 -4.04
C VAL A 74 -0.61 -4.17 -5.42
N SER A 75 -0.92 -3.31 -6.37
CA SER A 75 -1.40 -3.73 -7.70
C SER A 75 -0.85 -2.84 -8.82
N GLN A 76 -0.80 -3.38 -10.04
CA GLN A 76 -0.35 -2.64 -11.23
C GLN A 76 1.04 -1.99 -11.06
N VAL A 77 1.98 -2.74 -10.45
CA VAL A 77 3.37 -2.29 -10.27
C VAL A 77 4.22 -2.86 -11.41
N THR A 78 4.92 -1.98 -12.13
CA THR A 78 5.89 -2.33 -13.16
C THR A 78 7.25 -1.77 -12.79
N VAL A 79 8.27 -2.62 -12.83
CA VAL A 79 9.65 -2.33 -12.43
C VAL A 79 10.58 -2.95 -13.47
N GLY A 80 11.63 -2.24 -13.86
CA GLY A 80 12.66 -2.78 -14.76
C GLY A 80 13.45 -3.91 -14.09
N GLN A 81 14.22 -3.57 -13.06
CA GLN A 81 14.92 -4.54 -12.19
C GLN A 81 14.44 -4.34 -10.76
N ASN A 82 14.29 -5.42 -9.99
CA ASN A 82 13.87 -5.34 -8.60
C ASN A 82 14.80 -6.16 -7.71
N SER A 83 15.56 -5.47 -6.87
CA SER A 83 16.37 -6.06 -5.79
C SER A 83 15.79 -5.76 -4.39
N GLY A 84 14.90 -4.76 -4.30
CA GLY A 84 14.18 -4.38 -3.09
C GLY A 84 12.84 -5.11 -2.90
N SER A 85 11.94 -4.52 -2.12
CA SER A 85 10.68 -5.14 -1.70
C SER A 85 9.46 -4.49 -2.34
N ILE A 86 8.54 -5.32 -2.84
CA ILE A 86 7.23 -4.89 -3.34
C ILE A 86 6.14 -5.66 -2.61
N GLY A 87 5.27 -4.97 -1.89
CA GLY A 87 4.14 -5.57 -1.15
C GLY A 87 4.50 -6.49 0.02
N ALA A 88 5.79 -6.71 0.29
CA ALA A 88 6.24 -7.64 1.32
C ALA A 88 6.18 -7.04 2.73
N GLY A 89 6.00 -7.88 3.76
CA GLY A 89 6.10 -7.47 5.16
C GLY A 89 4.95 -6.62 5.68
N ASN A 90 3.85 -6.49 4.93
CA ASN A 90 2.66 -5.80 5.40
C ASN A 90 1.97 -6.58 6.52
N LYS A 91 1.43 -5.88 7.51
CA LYS A 91 0.67 -6.43 8.62
C LYS A 91 -0.71 -5.78 8.67
N ILE A 92 -1.74 -6.61 8.68
CA ILE A 92 -3.14 -6.16 8.77
C ILE A 92 -3.73 -6.80 10.02
N ASN A 93 -4.04 -5.98 11.02
CA ASN A 93 -4.69 -6.39 12.25
C ASN A 93 -6.13 -5.89 12.25
N ILE A 94 -7.10 -6.79 12.34
CA ILE A 94 -8.53 -6.47 12.33
C ILE A 94 -9.12 -6.94 13.65
N GLY A 95 -9.87 -6.07 14.33
CA GLY A 95 -10.55 -6.36 15.59
C GLY A 95 -11.86 -5.61 15.75
#